data_AF-A0A924E114-F1
#
_entry.id   AF-A0A924E114-F1
#
_cell.length_a   1.000
_cell.length_b   1.000
_cell.length_c   1.000
_cell.angle_alpha   90.00
_cell.angle_beta   90.00
_cell.angle_gamma   90.00
#
_symmetry.space_group_name_H-M   'P 1'
#
loop_
_entity.id
_entity.type
_entity.pdbx_description
1 polymer ?
#
loop_
_entity_poly.entity_id
_entity_poly.type
_entity_poly.pdbx_seq_one_letter_code
_entity_poly.pdbx_strand_id
1 'polypeptide(L)'
;MDTARIEAAGIKPPQAEMTLIDGIKDRASFIKALAHLHVRGSRPLFSFGSTLDFKDSTRVIAEAVQGGLGMPNRDYYTKDDATSTVLRAAYVKHVAKVFKLGGDTMAAAATKAQIVMEIETTLAKASMSKSQKRDPNPISNRKAGAGLGG
;
A
#
# COMPACT_ATOMS: atom_id res chain seq x y z
N MET A 1 -12.87 10.46 -24.00
CA MET A 1 -12.76 10.68 -22.54
C MET A 1 -13.98 11.49 -22.12
N ASP A 2 -14.82 10.99 -21.21
CA ASP A 2 -16.05 11.68 -20.78
C ASP A 2 -15.87 12.25 -19.37
N THR A 3 -15.41 13.51 -19.30
CA THR A 3 -15.10 14.19 -18.04
C THR A 3 -16.36 14.64 -17.30
N ALA A 4 -17.40 15.04 -18.02
CA ALA A 4 -18.66 15.49 -17.43
C ALA A 4 -19.34 14.38 -16.61
N ARG A 5 -19.33 13.14 -17.14
CA ARG A 5 -19.83 11.98 -16.40
C ARG A 5 -19.01 11.66 -15.15
N ILE A 6 -17.68 11.82 -15.21
CA ILE A 6 -16.78 11.59 -14.06
C ILE A 6 -17.06 12.60 -12.95
N GLU A 7 -17.17 13.89 -13.30
CA GLU A 7 -17.48 14.95 -12.35
C GLU A 7 -18.86 14.76 -11.70
N ALA A 8 -19.88 14.39 -12.49
CA ALA A 8 -21.22 14.10 -11.98
C ALA A 8 -21.29 12.86 -11.06
N ALA A 9 -20.43 11.87 -11.31
CA ALA A 9 -20.34 10.67 -10.48
C ALA A 9 -19.67 10.96 -9.13
N GLY A 10 -18.70 11.90 -9.08
CA GLY A 10 -17.99 12.27 -7.86
C GLY A 10 -17.38 11.05 -7.15
N ILE A 11 -17.58 10.97 -5.83
CA ILE A 11 -17.08 9.86 -4.99
C ILE A 11 -18.01 8.64 -4.92
N LYS A 12 -19.11 8.61 -5.70
CA LYS A 12 -20.04 7.47 -5.68
C LYS A 12 -19.38 6.14 -6.09
N PRO A 13 -18.49 6.07 -7.10
CA PRO A 13 -17.91 4.80 -7.51
C PRO A 13 -17.12 4.05 -6.43
N PRO A 14 -16.22 4.68 -5.63
CA PRO A 14 -15.50 4.00 -4.56
C PRO A 14 -16.29 3.79 -3.25
N GLN A 15 -17.56 4.22 -3.18
CA GLN A 15 -18.32 4.25 -1.93
C GLN A 15 -18.52 2.84 -1.32
N ALA A 16 -18.64 1.81 -2.15
CA ALA A 16 -18.78 0.43 -1.69
C ALA A 16 -17.50 -0.06 -0.99
N GLU A 17 -16.34 0.22 -1.58
CA GLU A 17 -15.04 -0.09 -0.99
C GLU A 17 -14.78 0.73 0.29
N MET A 18 -15.18 2.01 0.31
CA MET A 18 -15.11 2.84 1.52
C MET A 18 -15.97 2.27 2.66
N THR A 19 -17.21 1.86 2.36
CA THR A 19 -18.12 1.25 3.35
C THR A 19 -17.55 -0.06 3.91
N LEU A 20 -16.90 -0.86 3.06
CA LEU A 20 -16.22 -2.09 3.50
C LEU A 20 -15.09 -1.79 4.48
N ILE A 21 -14.29 -0.74 4.20
CA ILE A 21 -13.17 -0.32 5.05
C ILE A 21 -13.67 0.25 6.38
N ASP A 22 -14.69 1.10 6.35
CA ASP A 22 -15.29 1.70 7.55
C ASP A 22 -15.95 0.64 8.47
N GLY A 23 -16.34 -0.50 7.89
CA GLY A 23 -16.90 -1.64 8.61
C GLY A 23 -15.88 -2.53 9.33
N ILE A 24 -14.58 -2.27 9.21
CA ILE A 24 -13.53 -3.06 9.87
C ILE A 24 -13.55 -2.79 11.38
N LYS A 25 -13.77 -3.85 12.18
CA LYS A 25 -13.86 -3.77 13.65
C LYS A 25 -12.92 -4.71 14.38
N ASP A 26 -12.35 -5.67 13.66
CA ASP A 26 -11.51 -6.73 14.21
C ASP A 26 -10.54 -7.26 13.15
N ARG A 27 -9.65 -8.15 13.59
CA ARG A 27 -8.65 -8.79 12.71
C ARG A 27 -9.30 -9.59 11.58
N ALA A 28 -10.44 -10.23 11.81
CA ALA A 28 -11.09 -11.07 10.81
C ALA A 28 -11.70 -10.25 9.68
N SER A 29 -12.40 -9.16 10.01
CA SER A 29 -12.95 -8.18 9.08
C SER A 29 -11.84 -7.44 8.34
N PHE A 30 -10.73 -7.12 9.01
CA PHE A 30 -9.53 -6.57 8.37
C PHE A 30 -8.95 -7.49 7.28
N ILE A 31 -8.75 -8.78 7.60
CA ILE A 31 -8.23 -9.76 6.62
C ILE A 31 -9.18 -9.92 5.44
N LYS A 32 -10.50 -9.95 5.68
CA LYS A 32 -11.51 -10.05 4.62
C LYS A 32 -11.48 -8.82 3.70
N ALA A 33 -11.42 -7.62 4.27
CA ALA A 33 -11.32 -6.39 3.48
C ALA A 33 -10.03 -6.35 2.66
N LEU A 34 -8.90 -6.77 3.26
CA LEU A 34 -7.62 -6.86 2.58
C LEU A 34 -7.67 -7.81 1.38
N ALA A 35 -8.24 -9.00 1.56
CA ALA A 35 -8.40 -9.98 0.49
C ALA A 35 -9.31 -9.45 -0.64
N HIS A 36 -10.42 -8.79 -0.29
CA HIS A 36 -11.32 -8.18 -1.26
C HIS A 36 -10.61 -7.15 -2.14
N LEU A 37 -9.84 -6.24 -1.52
CA LEU A 37 -9.09 -5.20 -2.23
C LEU A 37 -8.04 -5.80 -3.18
N HIS A 38 -7.35 -6.86 -2.75
CA HIS A 38 -6.38 -7.59 -3.59
C HIS A 38 -7.01 -8.19 -4.84
N VAL A 39 -8.19 -8.82 -4.71
CA VAL A 39 -8.94 -9.38 -5.86
C VAL A 39 -9.38 -8.28 -6.83
N ARG A 40 -9.68 -7.08 -6.31
CA ARG A 40 -10.08 -5.91 -7.10
C ARG A 40 -8.91 -5.14 -7.72
N GLY A 41 -7.68 -5.64 -7.57
CA GLY A 41 -6.46 -5.07 -8.13
C GLY A 41 -5.78 -4.00 -7.29
N SER A 42 -6.37 -3.62 -6.14
CA SER A 42 -5.71 -2.77 -5.15
C SER A 42 -4.80 -3.62 -4.27
N ARG A 43 -3.56 -3.18 -4.02
CA ARG A 43 -2.54 -3.97 -3.31
C ARG A 43 -2.04 -3.25 -2.04
N PRO A 44 -2.90 -3.11 -1.02
CA PRO A 44 -2.52 -2.49 0.24
C PRO A 44 -1.52 -3.36 1.02
N LEU A 45 -0.55 -2.72 1.70
CA LEU A 45 0.49 -3.30 2.56
C LEU A 45 1.55 -4.16 1.85
N PHE A 46 1.13 -5.10 1.02
CA PHE A 46 2.02 -5.94 0.22
C PHE A 46 1.42 -6.11 -1.18
N SER A 47 2.28 -6.44 -2.13
CA SER A 47 1.80 -6.86 -3.44
C SER A 47 1.76 -8.38 -3.44
N PHE A 48 0.57 -8.93 -3.62
CA PHE A 48 0.37 -10.35 -3.86
C PHE A 48 0.13 -10.60 -5.35
N GLY A 49 0.81 -11.59 -5.90
CA GLY A 49 0.67 -11.96 -7.31
C GLY A 49 1.24 -13.33 -7.62
N SER A 50 0.89 -13.84 -8.80
CA SER A 50 1.50 -15.02 -9.39
C SER A 50 2.77 -14.62 -10.14
N THR A 51 3.92 -15.21 -9.78
CA THR A 51 5.18 -15.07 -10.50
C THR A 51 5.67 -16.45 -10.93
N LEU A 52 6.55 -16.51 -11.93
CA LEU A 52 7.26 -17.75 -12.26
C LEU A 52 8.28 -18.05 -11.17
N ASP A 53 8.43 -19.32 -10.78
CA ASP A 53 9.44 -19.71 -9.82
C ASP A 53 10.83 -19.37 -10.40
N PHE A 54 11.60 -18.54 -9.69
CA PHE A 54 12.95 -18.14 -10.08
C PHE A 54 13.90 -19.33 -10.25
N LYS A 55 13.59 -20.50 -9.66
CA LYS A 55 14.37 -21.74 -9.80
C LYS A 55 13.79 -22.73 -10.82
N ASP A 56 12.53 -22.55 -11.21
CA ASP A 56 11.84 -23.40 -12.18
C ASP A 56 10.76 -22.60 -12.92
N SER A 57 11.14 -22.01 -14.05
CA SER A 57 10.28 -21.16 -14.87
C SER A 57 9.06 -21.87 -15.48
N THR A 58 8.90 -23.19 -15.26
CA THR A 58 7.68 -23.94 -15.63
C THR A 58 6.59 -23.88 -14.56
N ARG A 59 6.87 -23.33 -13.37
CA ARG A 59 5.94 -23.30 -12.23
C ARG A 59 5.55 -21.87 -11.87
N VAL A 60 4.26 -21.68 -11.61
CA VAL A 60 3.72 -20.42 -11.08
C VAL A 60 3.64 -20.54 -9.56
N ILE A 61 4.32 -19.64 -8.85
CA ILE A 61 4.26 -19.52 -7.38
C ILE A 61 3.51 -18.24 -7.00
N ALA A 62 2.82 -18.29 -5.86
CA ALA A 62 2.30 -17.09 -5.22
C ALA A 62 3.45 -16.36 -4.51
N GLU A 63 3.70 -15.11 -4.89
CA GLU A 63 4.70 -14.25 -4.29
C GLU A 63 4.03 -13.07 -3.58
N ALA A 64 4.43 -12.85 -2.33
CA ALA A 64 4.15 -11.64 -1.60
C ALA A 64 5.44 -10.80 -1.56
N VAL A 65 5.48 -9.71 -2.33
CA VAL A 65 6.59 -8.76 -2.30
C VAL A 65 6.23 -7.52 -1.49
N GLN A 66 7.26 -6.84 -0.97
CA GLN A 66 7.07 -5.56 -0.28
C GLN A 66 6.24 -4.61 -1.17
N GLY A 67 5.18 -4.05 -0.61
CA GLY A 67 4.25 -3.15 -1.27
C GLY A 67 3.74 -2.11 -0.29
N GLY A 68 2.63 -1.45 -0.62
CA GLY A 68 1.97 -0.56 0.33
C GLY A 68 2.69 0.76 0.65
N LEU A 69 3.75 1.13 -0.09
CA LEU A 69 4.35 2.46 -0.02
C LEU A 69 3.76 3.35 -1.11
N GLY A 70 3.33 4.57 -0.78
CA GLY A 70 2.87 5.54 -1.78
C GLY A 70 3.99 6.34 -2.45
N MET A 71 5.20 6.38 -1.87
CA MET A 71 6.39 6.98 -2.49
C MET A 71 7.24 5.91 -3.19
N PRO A 72 8.07 6.29 -4.20
CA PRO A 72 8.66 5.33 -5.13
C PRO A 72 9.64 4.30 -4.51
N ASN A 73 10.17 4.54 -3.32
CA ASN A 73 11.00 3.58 -2.59
C ASN A 73 11.13 3.94 -1.10
N ARG A 74 11.67 3.02 -0.31
CA ARG A 74 11.86 3.16 1.14
C ARG A 74 12.74 4.34 1.55
N ASP A 75 13.71 4.73 0.73
CA ASP A 75 14.70 5.74 1.13
C ASP A 75 14.04 7.10 1.37
N TYR A 76 12.95 7.41 0.66
CA TYR A 76 12.17 8.63 0.87
C TYR A 76 11.56 8.72 2.29
N TYR A 77 11.35 7.57 2.93
CA TYR A 77 10.84 7.50 4.30
C TYR A 77 11.96 7.47 5.34
N THR A 78 13.13 6.90 5.01
CA THR A 78 14.18 6.60 5.98
C THR A 78 15.39 7.53 5.94
N LYS A 79 15.60 8.31 4.88
CA LYS A 79 16.71 9.27 4.80
C LYS A 79 16.35 10.60 5.45
N ASP A 80 17.33 11.16 6.15
CA ASP A 80 17.22 12.47 6.83
C ASP A 80 17.85 13.62 6.03
N ASP A 81 17.95 13.45 4.70
CA ASP A 81 18.37 14.54 3.83
C ASP A 81 17.24 15.56 3.60
N ALA A 82 17.62 16.78 3.20
CA ALA A 82 16.69 17.88 2.99
C ALA A 82 15.63 17.55 1.92
N THR A 83 16.02 16.82 0.87
CA THR A 83 15.11 16.43 -0.22
C THR A 83 14.02 15.50 0.28
N SER A 84 14.39 14.47 1.04
CA SER A 84 13.49 13.48 1.62
C SER A 84 12.55 14.12 2.63
N THR A 85 13.04 15.07 3.43
CA THR A 85 12.22 15.85 4.37
C THR A 85 11.16 16.68 3.66
N VAL A 86 11.54 17.40 2.59
CA VAL A 86 10.60 18.19 1.78
C VAL A 86 9.57 17.30 1.10
N LEU A 87 9.99 16.16 0.55
CA LEU A 87 9.10 15.22 -0.12
C LEU A 87 8.10 14.57 0.85
N ARG A 88 8.53 14.18 2.04
CA ARG A 88 7.61 13.68 3.09
C ARG A 88 6.55 14.71 3.44
N ALA A 89 6.95 15.97 3.62
CA ALA A 89 6.01 17.05 3.92
C ALA A 89 5.01 17.29 2.77
N ALA A 90 5.46 17.23 1.52
CA ALA A 90 4.60 17.34 0.35
C ALA A 90 3.64 16.14 0.23
N TYR A 91 4.12 14.93 0.52
CA TYR A 91 3.32 13.71 0.48
C TYR A 91 2.20 13.73 1.51
N VAL A 92 2.48 14.10 2.77
CA VAL A 92 1.43 14.25 3.80
C VAL A 92 0.36 15.25 3.36
N LYS A 93 0.76 16.40 2.80
CA LYS A 93 -0.18 17.39 2.27
C LYS A 93 -1.02 16.84 1.12
N HIS A 94 -0.44 16.04 0.24
CA HIS A 94 -1.16 15.38 -0.85
C HIS A 94 -2.18 14.38 -0.33
N VAL A 95 -1.79 13.48 0.58
CA VAL A 95 -2.68 12.48 1.19
C VAL A 95 -3.84 13.15 1.94
N ALA A 96 -3.58 14.23 2.69
CA ALA A 96 -4.65 14.99 3.34
C ALA A 96 -5.65 15.59 2.33
N LYS A 97 -5.19 16.06 1.16
CA LYS A 97 -6.09 16.53 0.09
C LYS A 97 -6.93 15.38 -0.47
N VAL A 98 -6.37 14.18 -0.62
CA VAL A 98 -7.11 13.00 -1.07
C VAL A 98 -8.22 12.63 -0.08
N PHE A 99 -7.92 12.61 1.22
CA PHE A 99 -8.95 12.39 2.26
C PHE A 99 -10.04 13.46 2.25
N LYS A 100 -9.68 14.73 2.04
CA LYS A 100 -10.67 15.81 1.87
C LYS A 100 -11.60 15.57 0.68
N LEU A 101 -11.03 15.19 -0.46
CA LEU A 101 -11.81 14.87 -1.66
C LEU A 101 -12.72 13.66 -1.43
N GLY A 102 -12.31 12.73 -0.55
CA GLY A 102 -13.12 11.61 -0.07
C GLY A 102 -14.20 11.97 0.95
N GLY A 103 -14.31 13.24 1.38
CA GLY A 103 -15.37 13.72 2.27
C GLY A 103 -14.95 14.02 3.72
N ASP A 104 -13.68 13.82 4.09
CA ASP A 104 -13.21 14.14 5.44
C ASP A 104 -13.14 15.64 5.70
N THR A 105 -13.33 16.02 6.97
CA THR A 105 -12.97 17.37 7.43
C THR A 105 -11.47 17.58 7.33
N MET A 106 -11.02 18.84 7.25
CA MET A 106 -9.59 19.12 7.15
C MET A 106 -8.79 18.63 8.35
N ALA A 107 -9.38 18.67 9.55
CA ALA A 107 -8.75 18.12 10.75
C ALA A 107 -8.59 16.60 10.67
N ALA A 108 -9.66 15.86 10.34
CA ALA A 108 -9.62 14.41 10.21
C ALA A 108 -8.65 13.97 9.10
N ALA A 109 -8.68 14.64 7.96
CA ALA A 109 -7.79 14.39 6.84
C ALA A 109 -6.31 14.57 7.21
N ALA A 110 -5.99 15.62 7.98
CA ALA A 110 -4.63 15.86 8.45
C ALA A 110 -4.15 14.75 9.40
N THR A 111 -4.98 14.32 10.34
CA THR A 111 -4.66 13.21 11.26
C THR A 111 -4.44 11.91 10.50
N LYS A 112 -5.36 11.54 9.59
CA LYS A 112 -5.24 10.32 8.78
C LYS A 112 -3.99 10.34 7.90
N ALA A 113 -3.62 11.48 7.33
CA ALA A 113 -2.42 11.60 6.52
C ALA A 113 -1.13 11.34 7.32
N GLN A 114 -1.08 11.73 8.59
CA GLN A 114 0.06 11.41 9.46
C GLN A 114 0.12 9.92 9.79
N ILE A 115 -1.03 9.31 10.12
CA ILE A 115 -1.11 7.86 10.36
C ILE A 115 -0.63 7.07 9.14
N VAL A 116 -1.02 7.49 7.93
CA VAL A 116 -0.53 6.90 6.68
C VAL A 116 1.00 7.00 6.60
N MET A 117 1.58 8.16 6.87
CA MET A 117 3.04 8.34 6.86
C MET A 117 3.73 7.43 7.89
N GLU A 118 3.18 7.27 9.09
CA GLU A 118 3.73 6.41 10.14
C GLU A 118 3.71 4.92 9.76
N ILE A 119 2.58 4.44 9.23
CA ILE A 119 2.43 3.07 8.75
C ILE A 119 3.41 2.81 7.60
N GLU A 120 3.41 3.68 6.59
CA GLU A 120 4.30 3.54 5.43
C GLU A 120 5.78 3.63 5.83
N THR A 121 6.14 4.46 6.80
CA THR A 121 7.51 4.53 7.33
C THR A 121 7.90 3.23 8.04
N THR A 122 6.97 2.62 8.79
CA THR A 122 7.19 1.33 9.44
C THR A 122 7.41 0.22 8.40
N LEU A 123 6.58 0.19 7.35
CA LEU A 123 6.75 -0.73 6.22
C LEU A 123 8.07 -0.49 5.48
N ALA A 124 8.45 0.78 5.27
CA ALA A 124 9.68 1.16 4.60
C ALA A 124 10.92 0.72 5.40
N LYS A 125 10.89 0.83 6.73
CA LYS A 125 11.97 0.33 7.60
C LYS A 125 12.15 -1.18 7.48
N ALA A 126 11.05 -1.94 7.40
CA ALA A 126 11.06 -3.39 7.19
C ALA A 126 11.34 -3.83 5.74
N SER A 127 11.30 -2.89 4.78
CA SER A 127 11.54 -3.16 3.37
C SER A 127 13.04 -3.22 3.03
N MET A 128 13.39 -3.98 1.99
CA MET A 128 14.75 -4.01 1.44
C MET A 128 15.06 -2.74 0.65
N SER A 129 16.30 -2.28 0.73
CA SER A 129 16.82 -1.16 -0.06
C SER A 129 16.99 -1.54 -1.54
N LYS A 130 17.10 -0.52 -2.40
CA LYS A 130 17.38 -0.73 -3.84
C LYS A 130 18.69 -1.46 -4.08
N SER A 131 19.71 -1.27 -3.23
CA SER A 131 20.99 -1.98 -3.35
C SER A 131 20.85 -3.45 -2.98
N GLN A 132 20.13 -3.77 -1.91
CA GLN A 132 19.86 -5.15 -1.50
C GLN A 132 19.04 -5.92 -2.55
N LYS A 133 18.15 -5.25 -3.29
CA LYS A 133 17.39 -5.88 -4.39
C LYS A 133 18.19 -6.18 -5.65
N ARG A 134 19.40 -5.62 -5.79
CA ARG A 134 20.28 -5.82 -6.96
C ARG A 134 21.33 -6.91 -6.71
N ASP A 135 21.36 -7.49 -5.51
CA ASP A 135 22.22 -8.62 -5.20
C ASP A 135 21.68 -9.88 -5.89
N PRO A 136 22.50 -10.61 -6.67
CA PRO A 136 22.09 -11.83 -7.38
C PRO A 136 21.77 -13.03 -6.48
N ASN A 137 22.00 -12.94 -5.16
CA ASN A 137 21.52 -13.98 -4.23
C ASN A 137 19.99 -14.04 -4.21
N PRO A 138 19.35 -15.22 -4.31
CA PRO A 138 17.90 -15.29 -4.41
C PRO A 138 17.24 -14.67 -3.17
N ILE A 139 16.49 -13.58 -3.40
CA ILE A 139 15.65 -12.87 -2.42
C ILE A 139 14.40 -13.71 -2.11
N SER A 140 14.61 -15.00 -1.85
CA SER A 140 13.54 -15.98 -1.65
C SER A 140 13.37 -16.24 -0.17
N ASN A 141 12.49 -15.49 0.47
CA ASN A 141 11.90 -15.89 1.75
C ASN A 141 10.80 -16.92 1.49
N ARG A 142 11.16 -18.06 0.88
CA ARG A 142 10.21 -19.15 0.62
C ARG A 142 9.76 -19.75 1.96
N LYS A 143 8.64 -19.27 2.50
CA LYS A 143 7.90 -20.01 3.52
C LYS A 143 6.89 -20.90 2.81
N ALA A 144 7.14 -22.21 2.84
CA ALA A 144 6.11 -23.20 2.53
C ALA A 144 4.88 -22.90 3.40
N GLY A 145 3.67 -23.13 2.87
CA GLY A 145 2.39 -22.54 3.30
C GLY A 145 1.93 -22.71 4.75
N ALA A 146 2.78 -23.16 5.68
CA ALA A 146 2.49 -23.35 7.10
C ALA A 146 2.94 -22.19 8.02
N GLY A 147 3.49 -21.09 7.48
CA GLY A 147 4.20 -20.09 8.30
C GLY A 147 3.58 -18.69 8.45
N LEU A 148 2.36 -18.45 7.95
CA LEU A 148 1.76 -17.09 7.92
C LEU A 148 0.62 -16.86 8.93
N GLY A 149 0.43 -17.78 9.88
CA GLY A 149 -0.54 -17.65 10.97
C GLY A 149 0.12 -17.84 12.33
N GLY A 150 0.53 -16.74 12.95
CA GLY A 150 0.88 -16.63 14.36
C GLY A 150 0.37 -15.30 14.88
#